data_AF-A0AAD6XZX5-F1
#
_entry.id   AF-A0AAD6XZX5-F1
#
_cell.length_a   1.000
_cell.length_b   1.000
_cell.length_c   1.000
_cell.angle_alpha   90.00
_cell.angle_beta   90.00
_cell.angle_gamma   90.00
#
_symmetry.space_group_name_H-M   'P 1'
#
loop_
_entity.id
_entity.type
_entity.pdbx_description
1 polymer ?
#
loop_
_entity_poly.entity_id
_entity_poly.type
_entity_poly.pdbx_seq_one_letter_code
_entity_poly.pdbx_strand_id
1 'polypeptide(L)'
;MFHRLSKEQEYERFFRRHGAAIDLYKEPLFASVERYHAPYDPYSASDEDPLLSFGVVDGELPDKSSAETDGLRDAVIRYCQPHRNFLWERLSGLIAKVASYEDSAVAWETLEDPSTKEEYFGLPLTILAEVAHASVATQQILDALHSFLGRKQSTAFNLDPNFAFLYMLEACRSRTDLRFYFASLQLRLVRADKHICSYLQNIKAHYTGKEPSEVVSSVDSTISEVREAFGTAPPTKELYRLLMRKDY
;
A
#
# COMPACT_ATOMS: atom_id res chain seq x y z
N MET A 1 29.36 -1.26 -0.47
CA MET A 1 29.44 -0.52 0.82
C MET A 1 28.98 0.92 0.57
N PHE A 2 27.67 1.15 0.60
CA PHE A 2 27.10 2.49 0.66
C PHE A 2 26.44 2.63 2.03
N HIS A 3 27.01 3.48 2.87
CA HIS A 3 26.31 4.01 4.02
C HIS A 3 25.06 4.77 3.51
N ARG A 4 23.86 4.21 3.70
CA ARG A 4 22.64 5.03 3.81
C ARG A 4 22.76 5.78 5.14
N LEU A 5 23.57 6.83 5.14
CA LEU A 5 23.58 7.82 6.21
C LEU A 5 22.21 8.48 6.19
N SER A 6 21.42 8.20 7.22
CA SER A 6 20.28 8.99 7.63
C SER A 6 20.74 10.43 7.92
N LYS A 7 20.77 11.25 6.88
CA LYS A 7 20.29 12.62 7.07
C LYS A 7 18.78 12.47 7.10
N GLU A 8 18.17 12.69 8.26
CA GLU A 8 16.74 12.98 8.32
C GLU A 8 16.50 14.16 7.38
N GLN A 9 16.17 13.86 6.14
CA GLN A 9 15.74 14.85 5.19
C GLN A 9 14.37 15.26 5.71
N GLU A 10 14.28 16.47 6.24
CA GLU A 10 13.06 16.98 6.84
C GLU A 10 12.06 17.24 5.71
N TYR A 11 11.26 16.22 5.40
CA TYR A 11 10.19 16.33 4.42
C TYR A 11 9.09 17.22 4.96
N GLU A 12 8.45 17.99 4.08
CA GLU A 12 7.32 18.83 4.47
C GLU A 12 6.17 17.94 4.96
N ARG A 13 5.54 18.31 6.08
CA ARG A 13 4.30 17.67 6.50
C ARG A 13 3.23 17.84 5.44
N PHE A 14 2.40 16.80 5.32
CA PHE A 14 1.33 16.79 4.36
C PHE A 14 0.26 17.85 4.72
N PHE A 15 -0.18 17.82 5.98
CA PHE A 15 -1.20 18.71 6.52
C PHE A 15 -0.60 19.84 7.35
N ARG A 16 -1.30 20.98 7.41
CA ARG A 16 -0.82 22.20 8.08
C ARG A 16 -1.77 22.73 9.16
N ARG A 17 -2.99 22.20 9.26
CA ARG A 17 -4.02 22.62 10.23
C ARG A 17 -4.24 21.50 11.24
N HIS A 18 -5.49 21.09 11.47
CA HIS A 18 -5.81 20.07 12.45
C HIS A 18 -5.18 18.70 12.10
N GLY A 19 -5.00 18.42 10.79
CA GLY A 19 -4.32 17.22 10.31
C GLY A 19 -2.80 17.24 10.57
N ALA A 20 -2.22 18.36 11.03
CA ALA A 20 -0.79 18.44 11.31
C ALA A 20 -0.32 17.47 12.42
N ALA A 21 -1.25 16.94 13.24
CA ALA A 21 -0.96 15.89 14.21
C ALA A 21 -0.74 14.50 13.58
N ILE A 22 -1.11 14.33 12.30
CA ILE A 22 -0.89 13.08 11.55
C ILE A 22 0.57 13.05 11.10
N ASP A 23 1.26 11.96 11.43
CA ASP A 23 2.63 11.71 11.02
C ASP A 23 2.69 11.28 9.54
N LEU A 24 2.46 12.24 8.64
CA LEU A 24 2.43 12.04 7.18
C LEU A 24 3.19 13.17 6.46
N TYR A 25 4.07 12.80 5.53
CA TYR A 25 4.99 13.72 4.85
C TYR A 25 4.89 13.63 3.33
N LYS A 26 5.25 14.72 2.67
CA LYS A 26 5.42 14.79 1.21
C LYS A 26 6.80 14.26 0.84
N GLU A 27 6.95 12.95 0.91
CA GLU A 27 8.22 12.26 0.71
C GLU A 27 8.11 11.21 -0.43
N PRO A 28 9.23 10.79 -1.04
CA PRO A 28 9.22 9.71 -2.03
C PRO A 28 8.94 8.34 -1.39
N LEU A 29 8.59 7.35 -2.22
CA LEU A 29 8.22 6.00 -1.79
C LEU A 29 9.28 5.36 -0.86
N PHE A 30 10.55 5.39 -1.25
CA PHE A 30 11.64 4.79 -0.47
C PHE A 30 11.73 5.35 0.96
N ALA A 31 11.57 6.67 1.11
CA ALA A 31 11.66 7.34 2.40
C ALA A 31 10.47 6.97 3.30
N SER A 32 9.29 6.87 2.72
CA SER A 32 8.12 6.38 3.45
C SER A 32 8.22 4.90 3.83
N VAL A 33 8.82 4.05 3.00
CA VAL A 33 9.06 2.65 3.37
C VAL A 33 9.98 2.57 4.59
N GLU A 34 11.08 3.32 4.57
CA GLU A 34 12.02 3.41 5.70
C GLU A 34 11.36 3.95 6.98
N ARG A 35 10.44 4.92 6.85
CA ARG A 35 9.72 5.52 7.97
C ARG A 35 8.66 4.60 8.56
N TYR A 36 7.85 3.96 7.69
CA TYR A 36 6.60 3.32 8.10
C TYR A 36 6.60 1.79 8.09
N HIS A 37 7.66 1.13 7.62
CA HIS A 37 7.72 -0.33 7.54
C HIS A 37 9.02 -0.87 8.14
N ALA A 38 9.04 -2.13 8.60
CA ALA A 38 10.28 -2.75 9.03
C ALA A 38 11.31 -2.69 7.89
N PRO A 39 12.57 -2.29 8.15
CA PRO A 39 13.56 -2.20 7.09
C PRO A 39 13.86 -3.61 6.58
N TYR A 40 13.84 -3.77 5.26
CA TYR A 40 14.33 -4.99 4.63
C TYR A 40 15.87 -5.03 4.71
N ASP A 41 16.42 -6.09 5.27
CA ASP A 41 17.86 -6.35 5.34
C ASP A 41 18.23 -7.56 4.47
N PRO A 42 18.83 -7.36 3.29
CA PRO A 42 19.21 -8.46 2.40
C PRO A 42 20.31 -9.38 2.97
N TYR A 43 21.00 -8.96 4.04
CA TYR A 43 22.02 -9.77 4.71
C TYR A 43 21.48 -10.56 5.91
N SER A 44 20.24 -10.28 6.31
CA SER A 44 19.59 -11.01 7.41
C SER A 44 19.06 -12.34 6.91
N ALA A 45 19.55 -13.44 7.49
CA ALA A 45 19.11 -14.78 7.13
C ALA A 45 17.63 -15.07 7.44
N SER A 46 16.97 -14.24 8.25
CA SER A 46 15.55 -14.36 8.58
C SER A 46 14.65 -13.47 7.73
N ASP A 47 15.21 -12.57 6.92
CA ASP A 47 14.43 -11.61 6.14
C ASP A 47 14.34 -12.08 4.68
N GLU A 48 13.15 -12.52 4.29
CA GLU A 48 12.89 -13.02 2.94
C GLU A 48 12.73 -11.85 1.98
N ASP A 49 13.39 -11.88 0.81
CA ASP A 49 13.24 -10.82 -0.18
C ASP A 49 11.75 -10.66 -0.56
N PRO A 50 11.14 -9.47 -0.38
CA PRO A 50 9.75 -9.22 -0.77
C PRO A 50 9.47 -9.55 -2.25
N LEU A 51 10.51 -9.54 -3.09
CA LEU A 51 10.44 -9.87 -4.51
C LEU A 51 10.76 -11.33 -4.84
N LEU A 52 10.96 -12.21 -3.85
CA LEU A 52 11.26 -13.63 -4.11
C LEU A 52 10.21 -14.28 -5.01
N SER A 53 8.92 -14.01 -4.74
CA SER A 53 7.82 -14.54 -5.54
C SER A 53 7.70 -13.92 -6.94
N PHE A 54 8.47 -12.88 -7.24
CA PHE A 54 8.52 -12.20 -8.53
C PHE A 54 9.70 -12.68 -9.40
N GLY A 55 10.47 -13.68 -8.95
CA GLY A 55 11.57 -14.25 -9.74
C GLY A 55 12.90 -13.51 -9.61
N VAL A 56 13.13 -12.86 -8.46
CA VAL A 56 14.41 -12.22 -8.17
C VAL A 56 15.54 -13.27 -8.12
N VAL A 57 16.70 -12.93 -8.67
CA VAL A 57 17.92 -13.76 -8.64
C VAL A 57 19.07 -12.89 -8.14
N ASP A 58 19.77 -13.33 -7.10
CA ASP A 58 20.84 -12.57 -6.44
C ASP A 58 20.42 -11.14 -6.01
N GLY A 59 19.15 -10.96 -5.66
CA GLY A 59 18.58 -9.68 -5.20
C GLY A 59 18.15 -8.71 -6.31
N GLU A 60 18.30 -9.10 -7.59
CA GLU A 60 17.88 -8.29 -8.73
C GLU A 60 16.88 -9.02 -9.64
N LEU A 61 15.97 -8.27 -10.27
CA LEU A 61 15.12 -8.82 -11.31
C LEU A 61 15.89 -8.91 -12.65
N PRO A 62 15.67 -9.96 -13.45
CA PRO A 62 16.29 -10.05 -14.78
C PRO A 62 16.00 -8.81 -15.64
N ASP A 63 16.99 -8.36 -16.40
CA ASP A 63 16.89 -7.23 -17.34
C ASP A 63 16.44 -5.89 -16.71
N LYS A 64 16.55 -5.74 -15.38
CA LYS A 64 16.24 -4.51 -14.64
C LYS A 64 17.45 -3.99 -13.91
N SER A 65 17.51 -2.66 -13.78
CA SER A 65 18.51 -2.04 -12.92
C SER A 65 18.21 -2.30 -11.44
N SER A 66 19.25 -2.25 -10.60
CA SER A 66 19.12 -2.31 -9.13
C SER A 66 18.11 -1.27 -8.61
N ALA A 67 18.14 -0.05 -9.14
CA ALA A 67 17.22 1.02 -8.75
C ALA A 67 15.75 0.73 -9.13
N GLU A 68 15.50 0.13 -10.30
CA GLU A 68 14.15 -0.30 -10.67
C GLU A 68 13.65 -1.45 -9.79
N THR A 69 14.54 -2.41 -9.48
CA THR A 69 14.22 -3.53 -8.59
C THR A 69 13.89 -3.02 -7.19
N ASP A 70 14.70 -2.12 -6.64
CA ASP A 70 14.46 -1.48 -5.34
C ASP A 70 13.14 -0.71 -5.32
N GLY A 71 12.82 0.03 -6.38
CA GLY A 71 11.55 0.75 -6.49
C GLY A 71 10.33 -0.18 -6.47
N LEU A 72 10.41 -1.33 -7.13
CA LEU A 72 9.37 -2.36 -7.05
C LEU A 72 9.32 -3.00 -5.66
N ARG A 73 10.48 -3.28 -5.05
CA ARG A 73 10.55 -3.84 -3.70
C ARG A 73 9.88 -2.94 -2.69
N ASP A 74 10.17 -1.64 -2.73
CA ASP A 74 9.53 -0.64 -1.88
C ASP A 74 8.01 -0.60 -2.10
N ALA A 75 7.54 -0.73 -3.35
CA ALA A 75 6.12 -0.78 -3.66
C ALA A 75 5.44 -2.03 -3.08
N VAL A 76 6.10 -3.19 -3.17
CA VAL A 76 5.60 -4.45 -2.60
C VAL A 76 5.60 -4.39 -1.06
N ILE A 77 6.68 -3.89 -0.44
CA ILE A 77 6.76 -3.70 1.01
C ILE A 77 5.58 -2.84 1.48
N ARG A 78 5.40 -1.67 0.87
CA ARG A 78 4.35 -0.75 1.30
C ARG A 78 2.94 -1.30 1.13
N TYR A 79 2.73 -2.11 0.10
CA TYR A 79 1.43 -2.70 -0.19
C TYR A 79 1.10 -3.90 0.71
N CYS A 80 2.08 -4.78 0.94
CA CYS A 80 1.86 -6.08 1.56
C CYS A 80 2.29 -6.17 3.02
N GLN A 81 3.19 -5.32 3.51
CA GLN A 81 3.70 -5.40 4.87
C GLN A 81 2.91 -4.51 5.85
N PRO A 82 2.90 -4.87 7.15
CA PRO A 82 2.29 -4.06 8.18
C PRO A 82 2.91 -2.68 8.29
N HIS A 83 2.06 -1.69 8.59
CA HIS A 83 2.49 -0.34 8.94
C HIS A 83 2.95 -0.31 10.40
N ARG A 84 4.09 0.34 10.69
CA ARG A 84 4.69 0.44 12.04
C ARG A 84 3.74 1.03 13.09
N ASN A 85 2.89 1.98 12.69
CA ASN A 85 1.90 2.58 13.58
C ASN A 85 0.58 1.78 13.65
N PHE A 86 0.57 0.52 13.18
CA PHE A 86 -0.59 -0.38 13.18
C PHE A 86 -1.84 0.18 12.47
N LEU A 87 -1.64 1.10 11.51
CA LEU A 87 -2.74 1.60 10.66
C LEU A 87 -3.28 0.49 9.75
N TRP A 88 -2.41 -0.43 9.32
CA TRP A 88 -2.80 -1.60 8.55
C TRP A 88 -1.83 -2.77 8.73
N GLU A 89 -2.34 -3.98 8.55
CA GLU A 89 -1.53 -5.18 8.28
C GLU A 89 -1.18 -5.26 6.79
N ARG A 90 -2.12 -4.86 5.93
CA ARG A 90 -1.97 -4.75 4.47
C ARG A 90 -2.75 -3.55 3.95
N LEU A 91 -2.24 -2.87 2.94
CA LEU A 91 -2.86 -1.64 2.44
C LEU A 91 -4.28 -1.89 1.89
N SER A 92 -4.49 -3.01 1.20
CA SER A 92 -5.82 -3.39 0.68
C SER A 92 -6.88 -3.51 1.78
N GLY A 93 -6.50 -3.99 2.96
CA GLY A 93 -7.37 -4.06 4.14
C GLY A 93 -7.79 -2.68 4.64
N LEU A 94 -6.85 -1.73 4.68
CA LEU A 94 -7.18 -0.34 5.03
C LEU A 94 -8.04 0.33 3.95
N ILE A 95 -7.78 0.08 2.67
CA ILE A 95 -8.62 0.59 1.58
C ILE A 95 -10.05 0.06 1.72
N ALA A 96 -10.23 -1.23 2.00
CA ALA A 96 -11.54 -1.82 2.24
C ALA A 96 -12.22 -1.20 3.46
N LYS A 97 -11.48 -0.96 4.55
CA LYS A 97 -11.99 -0.26 5.74
C LYS A 97 -12.46 1.15 5.40
N VAL A 98 -11.62 1.93 4.72
CA VAL A 98 -11.95 3.31 4.29
C VAL A 98 -13.18 3.32 3.40
N ALA A 99 -13.29 2.37 2.46
CA ALA A 99 -14.43 2.25 1.57
C ALA A 99 -15.73 1.84 2.29
N SER A 100 -15.62 1.21 3.46
CA SER A 100 -16.77 0.79 4.27
C SER A 100 -17.37 1.89 5.15
N TYR A 101 -16.69 3.04 5.29
CA TYR A 101 -17.22 4.15 6.05
C TYR A 101 -18.49 4.72 5.40
N GLU A 102 -19.62 4.57 6.10
CA GLU A 102 -20.89 5.19 5.71
C GLU A 102 -20.92 6.68 6.08
N ASP A 103 -21.40 7.53 5.18
CA ASP A 103 -21.52 8.99 5.40
C ASP A 103 -22.36 9.32 6.66
N SER A 104 -23.41 8.54 6.92
CA SER A 104 -24.25 8.68 8.12
C SER A 104 -23.52 8.39 9.43
N ALA A 105 -22.45 7.58 9.39
CA ALA A 105 -21.67 7.17 10.55
C ALA A 105 -20.46 8.08 10.80
N VAL A 106 -20.05 8.89 9.81
CA VAL A 106 -18.94 9.84 9.96
C VAL A 106 -19.42 11.09 10.67
N ALA A 107 -18.96 11.28 11.91
CA ALA A 107 -19.20 12.49 12.69
C ALA A 107 -18.30 13.63 12.21
N TRP A 108 -18.75 14.38 11.19
CA TRP A 108 -18.02 15.52 10.63
C TRP A 108 -17.67 16.55 11.72
N GLU A 109 -16.38 16.81 11.91
CA GLU A 109 -15.91 17.77 12.90
C GLU A 109 -16.14 19.19 12.41
N THR A 110 -16.55 20.08 13.32
CA THR A 110 -16.57 21.52 13.07
C THR A 110 -15.32 22.12 13.69
N LEU A 111 -14.54 22.77 12.86
CA LEU A 111 -13.22 23.30 13.17
C LEU A 111 -13.29 24.82 13.07
N GLU A 112 -12.74 25.54 14.05
CA GLU A 112 -12.64 26.99 14.00
C GLU A 112 -11.18 27.37 13.75
N ASP A 113 -10.94 28.22 12.75
CA ASP A 113 -9.63 28.83 12.58
C ASP A 113 -9.44 29.90 13.68
N PRO A 114 -8.47 29.74 14.60
CA PRO A 114 -8.29 30.66 15.71
C PRO A 114 -7.89 32.07 15.26
N SER A 115 -7.33 32.22 14.06
CA SER A 115 -6.85 33.49 13.52
C SER A 115 -7.93 34.27 12.76
N THR A 116 -8.77 33.57 11.99
CA THR A 116 -9.79 34.20 11.14
C THR A 116 -11.20 34.09 11.70
N LYS A 117 -11.42 33.27 12.73
CA LYS A 117 -12.75 32.92 13.27
C LYS A 117 -13.69 32.28 12.26
N GLU A 118 -13.15 31.81 11.12
CA GLU A 118 -13.93 31.08 10.13
C GLU A 118 -14.15 29.63 10.57
N GLU A 119 -15.38 29.15 10.36
CA GLU A 119 -15.74 27.76 10.57
C GLU A 119 -15.45 26.91 9.32
N TYR A 120 -14.88 25.74 9.56
CA TYR A 120 -14.59 24.71 8.58
C TYR A 120 -15.16 23.37 9.06
N PHE A 121 -15.32 22.45 8.13
CA PHE A 121 -15.68 21.08 8.39
C PHE A 121 -14.56 20.15 7.94
N GLY A 122 -14.30 19.10 8.71
CA GLY A 122 -13.26 18.12 8.42
C GLY A 122 -13.63 16.71 8.86
N LEU A 123 -12.83 15.75 8.43
CA LEU A 123 -12.89 14.40 8.99
C LEU A 123 -12.33 14.39 10.41
N PRO A 124 -12.87 13.55 11.32
CA PRO A 124 -12.20 13.23 12.58
C PRO A 124 -10.76 12.79 12.35
N LEU A 125 -9.86 13.23 13.22
CA LEU A 125 -8.41 13.03 13.05
C LEU A 125 -8.03 11.57 12.76
N THR A 126 -8.67 10.61 13.44
CA THR A 126 -8.45 9.17 13.23
C THR A 126 -8.84 8.72 11.83
N ILE A 127 -10.01 9.14 11.34
CA ILE A 127 -10.48 8.79 9.98
C ILE A 127 -9.63 9.53 8.94
N LEU A 128 -9.29 10.79 9.18
CA LEU A 128 -8.40 11.55 8.31
C LEU A 128 -7.04 10.87 8.18
N ALA A 129 -6.45 10.38 9.27
CA ALA A 129 -5.18 9.65 9.24
C ALA A 129 -5.27 8.40 8.36
N GLU A 130 -6.31 7.59 8.54
CA GLU A 130 -6.52 6.38 7.75
C GLU A 130 -6.67 6.67 6.25
N VAL A 131 -7.51 7.65 5.92
CA VAL A 131 -7.75 8.05 4.52
C VAL A 131 -6.48 8.65 3.92
N ALA A 132 -5.79 9.51 4.66
CA ALA A 132 -4.59 10.19 4.17
C ALA A 132 -3.45 9.20 3.90
N HIS A 133 -3.16 8.31 4.85
CA HIS A 133 -2.14 7.29 4.65
C HIS A 133 -2.52 6.34 3.51
N ALA A 134 -3.79 5.90 3.43
CA ALA A 134 -4.24 5.06 2.32
C ALA A 134 -4.05 5.75 0.97
N SER A 135 -4.47 7.02 0.85
CA SER A 135 -4.36 7.80 -0.38
C SER A 135 -2.92 8.04 -0.81
N VAL A 136 -2.06 8.48 0.11
CA VAL A 136 -0.66 8.76 -0.19
C VAL A 136 0.10 7.49 -0.55
N ALA A 137 -0.06 6.41 0.23
CA ALA A 137 0.58 5.14 -0.05
C ALA A 137 0.16 4.57 -1.41
N THR A 138 -1.14 4.58 -1.70
CA THR A 138 -1.69 4.09 -2.97
C THR A 138 -1.13 4.88 -4.16
N GLN A 139 -1.09 6.22 -4.08
CA GLN A 139 -0.54 7.04 -5.16
C GLN A 139 0.95 6.78 -5.38
N GLN A 140 1.75 6.70 -4.32
CA GLN A 140 3.18 6.39 -4.42
C GLN A 140 3.44 5.00 -5.03
N ILE A 141 2.64 3.99 -4.67
CA ILE A 141 2.73 2.65 -5.27
C ILE A 141 2.37 2.70 -6.76
N LEU A 142 1.27 3.37 -7.13
CA LEU A 142 0.87 3.50 -8.53
C LEU A 142 1.97 4.16 -9.37
N ASP A 143 2.57 5.24 -8.87
CA ASP A 143 3.66 5.95 -9.56
C ASP A 143 4.90 5.07 -9.71
N ALA A 144 5.26 4.29 -8.68
CA ALA A 144 6.38 3.35 -8.74
C ALA A 144 6.15 2.21 -9.74
N LEU A 145 4.96 1.60 -9.71
CA LEU A 145 4.60 0.53 -10.66
C LEU A 145 4.54 1.03 -12.10
N HIS A 146 4.03 2.24 -12.30
CA HIS A 146 3.96 2.84 -13.64
C HIS A 146 5.35 3.16 -14.20
N SER A 147 6.24 3.66 -13.34
CA SER A 147 7.64 3.91 -13.66
C SER A 147 8.38 2.61 -13.99
N PHE A 148 8.19 1.56 -13.18
CA PHE A 148 8.78 0.23 -13.38
C PHE A 148 8.38 -0.39 -14.72
N LEU A 149 7.12 -0.22 -15.13
CA LEU A 149 6.58 -0.71 -16.40
C LEU A 149 6.95 0.16 -17.61
N GLY A 150 7.73 1.24 -17.43
CA GLY A 150 8.15 2.12 -18.53
C GLY A 150 7.00 2.85 -19.23
N ARG A 151 5.86 3.03 -18.55
CA ARG A 151 4.67 3.65 -19.14
C ARG A 151 4.72 5.18 -19.04
N LYS A 152 4.09 5.88 -19.99
CA LYS A 152 4.02 7.36 -19.99
C LYS A 152 3.15 7.86 -18.84
N GLN A 153 3.62 8.79 -18.02
CA GLN A 153 2.87 9.32 -16.86
C GLN A 153 1.48 9.86 -17.23
N SER A 154 1.27 10.34 -18.45
CA SER A 154 -0.03 10.84 -18.94
C SER A 154 -1.12 9.78 -19.02
N THR A 155 -0.78 8.48 -18.99
CA THR A 155 -1.73 7.36 -18.97
C THR A 155 -1.83 6.69 -17.61
N ALA A 156 -1.09 7.17 -16.61
CA ALA A 156 -1.13 6.62 -15.26
C ALA A 156 -2.51 6.89 -14.64
N PHE A 157 -3.05 5.89 -13.94
CA PHE A 157 -4.18 6.14 -13.05
C PHE A 157 -3.70 7.06 -11.94
N ASN A 158 -4.29 8.24 -11.84
CA ASN A 158 -4.04 9.18 -10.76
C ASN A 158 -5.18 9.05 -9.74
N LEU A 159 -4.85 8.78 -8.48
CA LEU A 159 -5.82 8.65 -7.40
C LEU A 159 -6.44 9.99 -7.01
N ASP A 160 -5.60 11.00 -6.82
CA ASP A 160 -6.00 12.33 -6.37
C ASP A 160 -4.99 13.37 -6.87
N PRO A 161 -5.26 14.02 -8.01
CA PRO A 161 -4.33 14.96 -8.62
C PRO A 161 -3.96 16.08 -7.65
N ASN A 162 -2.66 16.21 -7.36
CA ASN A 162 -2.13 17.15 -6.37
C ASN A 162 -2.76 17.01 -4.98
N PHE A 163 -3.36 15.85 -4.68
CA PHE A 163 -4.06 15.57 -3.43
C PHE A 163 -5.18 16.56 -3.10
N ALA A 164 -5.83 17.11 -4.13
CA ALA A 164 -6.87 18.12 -3.97
C ALA A 164 -8.03 17.63 -3.11
N PHE A 165 -8.49 16.39 -3.31
CA PHE A 165 -9.60 15.84 -2.52
C PHE A 165 -9.16 15.64 -1.08
N LEU A 166 -7.95 15.12 -0.85
CA LEU A 166 -7.42 14.87 0.47
C LEU A 166 -7.24 16.17 1.29
N TYR A 167 -6.78 17.26 0.67
CA TYR A 167 -6.72 18.56 1.35
C TYR A 167 -8.10 19.10 1.71
N MET A 168 -9.11 18.86 0.87
CA MET A 168 -10.49 19.26 1.18
C MET A 168 -11.05 18.46 2.37
N LEU A 169 -10.57 17.23 2.62
CA LEU A 169 -10.94 16.45 3.80
C LEU A 169 -10.38 17.00 5.12
N GLU A 170 -9.28 17.76 5.07
CA GLU A 170 -8.72 18.44 6.24
C GLU A 170 -9.54 19.68 6.61
N ALA A 171 -9.99 20.47 5.64
CA ALA A 171 -10.78 21.66 5.93
C ALA A 171 -11.59 22.10 4.71
N CYS A 172 -12.91 21.92 4.78
CA CYS A 172 -13.85 22.36 3.76
C CYS A 172 -14.89 23.31 4.36
N ARG A 173 -15.32 24.32 3.62
CA ARG A 173 -16.40 25.24 4.05
C ARG A 173 -17.80 24.65 3.89
N SER A 174 -17.93 23.54 3.15
CA SER A 174 -19.21 22.94 2.79
C SER A 174 -19.22 21.46 3.16
N ARG A 175 -20.16 21.06 4.03
CA ARG A 175 -20.34 19.64 4.38
C ARG A 175 -20.73 18.80 3.18
N THR A 176 -21.52 19.36 2.25
CA THR A 176 -21.92 18.67 1.03
C THR A 176 -20.72 18.36 0.14
N ASP A 177 -19.82 19.33 -0.03
CA ASP A 177 -18.61 19.13 -0.85
C ASP A 177 -17.65 18.18 -0.16
N LEU A 178 -17.47 18.29 1.16
CA LEU A 178 -16.67 17.38 1.97
C LEU A 178 -17.10 15.91 1.76
N ARG A 179 -18.42 15.65 1.82
CA ARG A 179 -19.00 14.33 1.53
C ARG A 179 -18.70 13.86 0.12
N PHE A 180 -18.83 14.75 -0.86
CA PHE A 180 -18.52 14.44 -2.25
C PHE A 180 -17.04 14.07 -2.44
N TYR A 181 -16.11 14.83 -1.86
CA TYR A 181 -14.68 14.52 -1.91
C TYR A 181 -14.36 13.19 -1.24
N PHE A 182 -14.98 12.93 -0.09
CA PHE A 182 -14.78 11.68 0.64
C PHE A 182 -15.27 10.47 -0.15
N ALA A 183 -16.51 10.50 -0.64
CA ALA A 183 -17.07 9.43 -1.47
C ALA A 183 -16.27 9.22 -2.77
N SER A 184 -15.79 10.31 -3.38
CA SER A 184 -14.93 10.25 -4.57
C SER A 184 -13.60 9.56 -4.27
N LEU A 185 -12.96 9.87 -3.15
CA LEU A 185 -11.72 9.20 -2.73
C LEU A 185 -11.94 7.73 -2.42
N GLN A 186 -13.01 7.37 -1.69
CA GLN A 186 -13.36 5.97 -1.41
C GLN A 186 -13.48 5.15 -2.70
N LEU A 187 -14.25 5.64 -3.69
CA LEU A 187 -14.42 4.97 -4.98
C LEU A 187 -13.09 4.84 -5.74
N ARG A 188 -12.26 5.89 -5.74
CA ARG A 188 -10.99 5.89 -6.46
C ARG A 188 -9.95 4.98 -5.79
N LEU A 189 -9.94 4.90 -4.46
CA LEU A 189 -9.09 3.97 -3.70
C LEU A 189 -9.41 2.51 -4.05
N VAL A 190 -10.69 2.14 -4.07
CA VAL A 190 -11.11 0.77 -4.46
C VAL A 190 -10.70 0.42 -5.89
N ARG A 191 -10.76 1.39 -6.82
CA ARG A 191 -10.28 1.20 -8.19
C ARG A 191 -8.76 1.09 -8.25
N ALA A 192 -8.05 1.92 -7.51
CA ALA A 192 -6.60 1.90 -7.42
C ALA A 192 -6.07 0.58 -6.89
N ASP A 193 -6.71 0.02 -5.85
CA ASP A 193 -6.38 -1.28 -5.28
C ASP A 193 -6.42 -2.39 -6.35
N LYS A 194 -7.49 -2.41 -7.17
CA LYS A 194 -7.60 -3.34 -8.31
C LYS A 194 -6.48 -3.13 -9.35
N HIS A 195 -6.12 -1.88 -9.64
CA HIS A 195 -5.02 -1.57 -10.55
C HIS A 195 -3.67 -2.05 -10.00
N ILE A 196 -3.39 -1.82 -8.72
CA ILE A 196 -2.17 -2.27 -8.06
C ILE A 196 -2.06 -3.80 -8.11
N CYS A 197 -3.12 -4.50 -7.70
CA CYS A 197 -3.19 -5.97 -7.78
C CYS A 197 -2.90 -6.47 -9.20
N SER A 198 -3.58 -5.90 -10.21
CA SER A 198 -3.40 -6.30 -11.60
C SER A 198 -1.96 -6.03 -12.09
N TYR A 199 -1.37 -4.89 -11.75
CA TYR A 199 0.01 -4.57 -12.12
C TYR A 199 1.01 -5.51 -11.48
N LEU A 200 0.88 -5.79 -10.18
CA LEU A 200 1.76 -6.73 -9.48
C LEU A 200 1.63 -8.16 -10.05
N GLN A 201 0.40 -8.63 -10.32
CA GLN A 201 0.17 -9.93 -10.94
C GLN A 201 0.80 -10.02 -12.34
N ASN A 202 0.65 -8.97 -13.15
CA ASN A 202 1.25 -8.93 -14.50
C ASN A 202 2.78 -8.94 -14.45
N ILE A 203 3.38 -8.18 -13.51
CA ILE A 203 4.84 -8.18 -13.30
C ILE A 203 5.30 -9.58 -12.88
N LYS A 204 4.63 -10.19 -11.90
CA LYS A 204 4.93 -11.55 -11.44
C LYS A 204 4.83 -12.57 -12.58
N ALA A 205 3.78 -12.49 -13.39
CA ALA A 205 3.59 -13.38 -14.52
C ALA A 205 4.68 -13.23 -15.58
N HIS A 206 5.10 -11.99 -15.86
CA HIS A 206 6.17 -11.71 -16.81
C HIS A 206 7.51 -12.35 -16.42
N TYR A 207 7.90 -12.23 -15.15
CA TYR A 207 9.20 -12.71 -14.69
C TYR A 207 9.23 -14.20 -14.30
N THR A 208 8.09 -14.76 -13.89
CA THR A 208 8.03 -16.17 -13.45
C THR A 208 7.46 -17.12 -14.50
N GLY A 209 6.83 -16.60 -15.56
CA GLY A 209 6.10 -17.39 -16.56
C GLY A 209 4.82 -18.04 -16.03
N LYS A 210 4.43 -17.76 -14.77
CA LYS A 210 3.16 -18.25 -14.17
C LYS A 210 2.00 -17.36 -14.63
N GLU A 211 0.88 -17.95 -15.04
CA GLU A 211 -0.30 -17.16 -15.41
C GLU A 211 -0.83 -16.34 -14.21
N PRO A 212 -1.36 -15.12 -14.45
CA PRO A 212 -1.99 -14.35 -13.41
C PRO A 212 -3.21 -15.09 -12.87
N SER A 213 -3.27 -15.33 -11.57
CA SER A 213 -4.44 -15.95 -10.95
C SER A 213 -5.63 -14.98 -10.97
N GLU A 214 -6.79 -15.47 -11.40
CA GLU A 214 -8.04 -14.69 -11.48
C GLU A 214 -8.56 -14.22 -10.10
N VAL A 215 -7.96 -14.70 -9.01
CA VAL A 215 -8.33 -14.34 -7.64
C VAL A 215 -7.43 -13.20 -7.15
N VAL A 216 -8.01 -12.02 -6.99
CA VAL A 216 -7.38 -10.77 -6.49
C VAL A 216 -6.69 -10.95 -5.11
N SER A 217 -6.93 -12.04 -4.39
CA SER A 217 -6.26 -12.37 -3.11
C SER A 217 -4.86 -12.99 -3.25
N SER A 218 -4.40 -13.27 -4.47
CA SER A 218 -3.26 -14.15 -4.73
C SER A 218 -1.96 -13.40 -5.05
N VAL A 219 -1.69 -12.26 -4.42
CA VAL A 219 -0.30 -11.79 -4.35
C VAL A 219 0.51 -12.68 -3.39
N ASP A 220 -0.16 -13.34 -2.43
CA ASP A 220 0.45 -14.11 -1.33
C ASP A 220 0.22 -15.64 -1.36
N SER A 221 -0.33 -16.21 -2.43
CA SER A 221 -0.60 -17.66 -2.43
C SER A 221 0.65 -18.49 -2.75
N THR A 222 1.56 -18.63 -1.78
CA THR A 222 2.38 -19.86 -1.62
C THR A 222 1.63 -20.94 -0.84
N ILE A 223 0.49 -20.61 -0.23
CA ILE A 223 -0.35 -21.56 0.53
C ILE A 223 -1.26 -22.39 -0.37
N SER A 224 -1.68 -21.86 -1.54
CA SER A 224 -2.61 -22.58 -2.44
C SER A 224 -1.98 -23.81 -3.09
N GLU A 225 -0.75 -23.75 -3.59
CA GLU A 225 -0.14 -24.91 -4.29
C GLU A 225 0.07 -26.11 -3.32
N VAL A 226 0.37 -25.85 -2.04
CA VAL A 226 0.51 -26.91 -1.02
C VAL A 226 -0.85 -27.44 -0.54
N ARG A 227 -1.87 -26.57 -0.40
CA ARG A 227 -3.23 -27.00 -0.02
C ARG A 227 -3.99 -27.72 -1.14
N GLU A 228 -3.69 -27.40 -2.38
CA GLU A 228 -4.28 -28.05 -3.55
C GLU A 228 -3.69 -29.47 -3.73
N ALA A 229 -2.43 -29.67 -3.34
CA ALA A 229 -1.82 -31.00 -3.23
C ALA A 229 -2.27 -31.77 -1.96
N PHE A 230 -2.56 -31.09 -0.85
CA PHE A 230 -2.90 -31.70 0.44
C PHE A 230 -3.96 -30.89 1.20
N GLY A 231 -5.13 -31.48 1.44
CA GLY A 231 -6.22 -30.75 2.11
C GLY A 231 -7.62 -31.29 1.85
N THR A 232 -7.78 -32.27 0.96
CA THR A 232 -9.07 -32.93 0.72
C THR A 232 -9.35 -34.09 1.65
N ALA A 233 -8.36 -34.55 2.43
CA ALA A 233 -8.54 -35.65 3.38
C ALA A 233 -8.46 -35.19 4.85
N PRO A 234 -9.13 -35.91 5.77
CA PRO A 234 -9.04 -35.65 7.20
C PRO A 234 -7.58 -35.63 7.70
N PRO A 235 -7.24 -34.81 8.72
CA PRO A 235 -5.86 -34.61 9.19
C PRO A 235 -5.06 -35.88 9.47
N THR A 236 -5.74 -36.94 9.94
CA THR A 236 -5.15 -38.26 10.21
C THR A 236 -4.68 -38.98 8.95
N LYS A 237 -5.38 -38.84 7.81
CA LYS A 237 -4.98 -39.45 6.54
C LYS A 237 -3.79 -38.73 5.91
N GLU A 238 -3.68 -37.42 6.08
CA GLU A 238 -2.55 -36.65 5.56
C GLU A 238 -1.27 -36.92 6.35
N LEU A 239 -1.38 -37.09 7.68
CA LEU A 239 -0.26 -37.53 8.53
C LEU A 239 0.27 -38.91 8.12
N TYR A 240 -0.63 -39.84 7.78
CA TYR A 240 -0.26 -41.18 7.30
C TYR A 240 0.44 -41.15 5.93
N ARG A 241 0.09 -40.22 5.05
CA ARG A 241 0.78 -40.04 3.76
C ARG A 241 2.19 -39.49 3.93
N LEU A 242 2.39 -38.56 4.87
CA LEU A 242 3.70 -38.03 5.23
C LEU A 242 4.62 -39.11 5.82
N LEU A 243 4.08 -40.00 6.66
CA LEU A 243 4.83 -41.10 7.28
C LEU A 243 5.19 -42.25 6.33
N MET A 244 4.49 -42.39 5.20
CA MET A 244 4.73 -43.45 4.21
C MET A 244 5.73 -43.05 3.10
N ARG A 245 6.34 -41.88 3.22
CA ARG A 245 7.30 -41.37 2.23
C ARG A 245 8.67 -42.02 2.47
N LYS A 246 9.29 -42.56 1.42
CA LYS A 246 10.59 -43.27 1.48
C LYS A 246 11.82 -42.37 1.64
N ASP A 247 11.63 -41.07 1.86
CA ASP A 247 12.72 -40.08 1.95
C ASP A 247 13.04 -39.69 3.40
N TYR A 248 12.62 -40.51 4.37
CA TYR A 248 13.11 -40.52 5.76
C TYR A 248 13.37 -41.97 6.20
#